data_AF-A0A6P6HDK8-F1
#
_entry.id   AF-A0A6P6HDK8-F1
#
_cell.length_a   1.000
_cell.length_b   1.000
_cell.length_c   1.000
_cell.angle_alpha   90.00
_cell.angle_beta   90.00
_cell.angle_gamma   90.00
#
_symmetry.space_group_name_H-M   'P 1'
#
loop_
_entity.id
_entity.type
_entity.pdbx_description
1 polymer ?
#
loop_
_entity_poly.entity_id
_entity_poly.type
_entity_poly.pdbx_seq_one_letter_code
_entity_poly.pdbx_strand_id
1 'polypeptide(L)'
;MQRLLFPRLKALMGNPCLRLLGPRAAPRTQCGCSCGIRHLLRPGQYSTISEVALQSGRGTVSLPSKAAERVVGRWLLVCSGTVAGAVILGGMTRLTESGLSMVDWNLIKEMKPPTHQEEWEAEFQKYQQFPEFKILNHDMTLAEFKFIWYMEYSHRMWGRLVGLTYILPAAYFWRKGWLSRGMKGRVLALCGLVCFQGLLGWYMVKSGLEEKPDSHDIPRVSQYRLAAHLGSALVLYCASLWTSLSLLLPQHKLPETRQLLWLRRCAHGTAGLVFLTALSGAFVAGLDAGLVYNSFPKMGESWIPEDLFTLSPILRNVFENPTMVQFDHRILGITSVTAVTVLYFLSRRIPLPRRTKMAAVTLLALAYTQVGLGISTLLMYVPTPLAATHQSGSLALLSVALWLMNELRRVPK
;
A
#
# COMPACT_ATOMS: atom_id res chain seq x y z
N MET A 1 -43.30 25.14 -27.19
CA MET A 1 -43.40 25.18 -28.66
C MET A 1 -42.50 24.10 -29.25
N GLN A 2 -43.08 23.13 -30.00
CA GLN A 2 -42.51 22.16 -30.96
C GLN A 2 -41.24 21.37 -30.54
N ARG A 3 -41.23 20.06 -30.25
CA ARG A 3 -41.62 18.83 -31.01
C ARG A 3 -41.27 18.86 -32.50
N LEU A 4 -40.40 17.95 -32.94
CA LEU A 4 -40.44 17.09 -34.16
C LEU A 4 -39.12 16.26 -34.17
N LEU A 5 -39.07 14.94 -33.98
CA LEU A 5 -39.57 13.77 -34.75
C LEU A 5 -38.49 13.13 -35.64
N PHE A 6 -38.32 11.81 -35.43
CA PHE A 6 -37.56 10.82 -36.20
C PHE A 6 -37.97 10.75 -37.70
N PRO A 7 -37.22 10.01 -38.54
CA PRO A 7 -37.68 8.65 -38.87
C PRO A 7 -36.58 7.58 -38.98
N ARG A 8 -37.01 6.34 -38.71
CA ARG A 8 -36.38 5.08 -39.14
C ARG A 8 -36.58 4.86 -40.64
N LEU A 9 -35.68 4.13 -41.30
CA LEU A 9 -35.99 3.39 -42.52
C LEU A 9 -35.76 1.88 -42.33
N LYS A 10 -36.68 1.10 -42.91
CA LYS A 10 -36.80 -0.37 -42.92
C LYS A 10 -36.40 -0.89 -44.32
N ALA A 11 -35.78 -2.08 -44.32
CA ALA A 11 -36.01 -3.25 -45.18
C ALA A 11 -35.89 -3.21 -46.72
N LEU A 12 -35.16 -4.21 -47.26
CA LEU A 12 -35.41 -5.00 -48.49
C LEU A 12 -34.53 -6.28 -48.36
N MET A 13 -35.08 -7.50 -48.17
CA MET A 13 -35.60 -8.48 -49.17
C MET A 13 -34.64 -8.71 -50.35
N GLY A 14 -34.24 -9.93 -50.76
CA GLY A 14 -34.57 -11.30 -50.32
C GLY A 14 -33.88 -12.39 -51.19
N ASN A 15 -33.87 -13.62 -50.65
CA ASN A 15 -33.96 -14.95 -51.32
C ASN A 15 -32.84 -15.50 -52.25
N PRO A 16 -32.84 -16.81 -52.59
CA PRO A 16 -33.01 -18.02 -51.76
C PRO A 16 -32.00 -19.16 -52.15
N CYS A 17 -31.86 -20.23 -51.35
CA CYS A 17 -31.86 -21.61 -51.88
C CYS A 17 -31.89 -22.71 -50.80
N LEU A 18 -32.83 -23.63 -51.00
CA LEU A 18 -33.10 -24.87 -50.28
C LEU A 18 -32.06 -25.98 -50.58
N ARG A 19 -31.83 -26.89 -49.62
CA ARG A 19 -32.09 -28.37 -49.68
C ARG A 19 -31.50 -29.03 -48.42
N LEU A 20 -32.33 -29.56 -47.50
CA LEU A 20 -32.94 -30.91 -47.43
C LEU A 20 -32.02 -32.01 -46.84
N LEU A 21 -32.27 -32.31 -45.56
CA LEU A 21 -32.57 -33.62 -44.93
C LEU A 21 -31.80 -34.89 -45.36
N GLY A 22 -31.35 -35.64 -44.35
CA GLY A 22 -31.32 -37.11 -44.38
C GLY A 22 -30.32 -37.80 -43.43
N PRO A 23 -30.76 -38.62 -42.45
CA PRO A 23 -29.91 -39.43 -41.56
C PRO A 23 -29.80 -40.90 -42.03
N ARG A 24 -28.76 -41.64 -41.60
CA ARG A 24 -28.67 -43.12 -41.61
C ARG A 24 -27.48 -43.55 -40.72
N ALA A 25 -27.69 -44.22 -39.58
CA ALA A 25 -27.95 -45.65 -39.35
C ALA A 25 -26.67 -46.52 -39.33
N ALA A 26 -26.50 -47.27 -38.22
CA ALA A 26 -25.49 -48.30 -37.96
C ALA A 26 -25.75 -49.60 -38.74
N PRO A 27 -24.82 -50.58 -38.69
CA PRO A 27 -25.13 -51.81 -37.94
C PRO A 27 -23.96 -52.47 -37.16
N ARG A 28 -24.38 -53.45 -36.35
CA ARG A 28 -23.68 -54.38 -35.42
C ARG A 28 -22.79 -55.43 -36.10
N THR A 29 -21.86 -56.01 -35.30
CA THR A 29 -21.63 -57.47 -35.04
C THR A 29 -20.53 -57.62 -33.96
N GLN A 30 -20.78 -58.23 -32.79
CA GLN A 30 -20.55 -59.66 -32.42
C GLN A 30 -19.06 -60.08 -32.48
N CYS A 31 -18.44 -60.91 -31.63
CA CYS A 31 -18.77 -61.76 -30.46
C CYS A 31 -17.41 -62.33 -29.97
N GLY A 32 -17.27 -62.83 -28.73
CA GLY A 32 -16.16 -63.73 -28.37
C GLY A 32 -15.75 -63.77 -26.88
N CYS A 33 -16.38 -64.66 -26.11
CA CYS A 33 -15.96 -65.11 -24.77
C CYS A 33 -14.96 -66.29 -24.86
N SER A 34 -14.03 -66.42 -23.89
CA SER A 34 -13.62 -67.66 -23.16
C SER A 34 -12.43 -67.30 -22.25
N CYS A 35 -12.42 -67.45 -20.92
CA CYS A 35 -12.54 -68.62 -20.02
C CYS A 35 -11.30 -69.56 -19.98
N GLY A 36 -10.77 -69.80 -18.76
CA GLY A 36 -9.72 -70.77 -18.43
C GLY A 36 -8.70 -70.21 -17.40
N ILE A 37 -8.93 -70.25 -16.07
CA ILE A 37 -8.85 -71.35 -15.09
C ILE A 37 -7.41 -71.76 -14.66
N ARG A 38 -7.16 -71.53 -13.34
CA ARG A 38 -6.27 -72.21 -12.35
C ARG A 38 -4.74 -72.07 -12.46
N HIS A 39 -4.14 -71.52 -11.39
CA HIS A 39 -3.47 -72.37 -10.39
C HIS A 39 -3.36 -71.68 -9.02
N LEU A 40 -3.84 -72.37 -7.98
CA LEU A 40 -3.64 -72.08 -6.56
C LEU A 40 -2.39 -72.85 -6.10
N LEU A 41 -1.44 -72.17 -5.48
CA LEU A 41 -0.49 -72.77 -4.53
C LEU A 41 -0.26 -71.79 -3.37
N ARG A 42 -0.31 -72.32 -2.16
CA ARG A 42 -0.15 -71.69 -0.85
C ARG A 42 1.00 -72.45 -0.13
N PRO A 43 1.36 -72.07 1.11
CA PRO A 43 2.37 -71.09 1.52
C PRO A 43 3.70 -71.73 1.93
N GLY A 44 4.81 -70.99 1.84
CA GLY A 44 6.12 -71.40 2.39
C GLY A 44 6.77 -70.26 3.15
N GLN A 45 6.92 -70.43 4.47
CA GLN A 45 7.73 -69.58 5.33
C GLN A 45 9.21 -69.87 5.09
N TYR A 46 10.01 -68.85 4.80
CA TYR A 46 11.44 -68.82 5.08
C TYR A 46 11.80 -67.45 5.67
N SER A 47 12.57 -67.48 6.74
CA SER A 47 13.00 -66.36 7.57
C SER A 47 14.27 -65.69 7.00
N THR A 48 14.57 -64.51 7.56
CA THR A 48 15.79 -63.68 7.44
C THR A 48 15.92 -62.96 6.09
N ILE A 49 15.93 -61.63 6.03
CA ILE A 49 16.94 -60.73 6.61
C ILE A 49 16.25 -59.45 7.12
N SER A 50 16.58 -59.03 8.35
CA SER A 50 16.32 -57.67 8.82
C SER A 50 17.13 -56.70 7.98
N GLU A 51 16.50 -56.10 6.99
CA GLU A 51 17.00 -54.87 6.40
C GLU A 51 16.69 -53.76 7.41
N VAL A 52 17.63 -53.54 8.34
CA VAL A 52 17.71 -52.28 9.09
C VAL A 52 18.07 -51.21 8.06
N ALA A 53 17.05 -50.76 7.33
CA ALA A 53 17.14 -49.56 6.54
C ALA A 53 17.43 -48.43 7.53
N LEU A 54 18.67 -47.94 7.50
CA LEU A 54 19.02 -46.62 8.00
C LEU A 54 18.06 -45.61 7.33
N GLN A 55 16.91 -45.37 7.95
CA GLN A 55 16.20 -44.12 7.82
C GLN A 55 17.04 -43.08 8.55
N SER A 56 18.15 -42.68 7.91
CA SER A 56 18.76 -41.39 8.17
C SER A 56 17.65 -40.36 7.96
N GLY A 57 17.21 -39.76 9.06
CA GLY A 57 16.08 -38.86 9.12
C GLY A 57 16.27 -37.70 8.15
N ARG A 58 15.71 -37.83 6.95
CA ARG A 58 15.22 -36.66 6.22
C ARG A 58 14.09 -36.12 7.06
N GLY A 59 14.41 -35.18 7.95
CA GLY A 59 13.41 -34.42 8.69
C GLY A 59 12.36 -33.95 7.70
N THR A 60 11.18 -34.55 7.78
CA THR A 60 10.02 -34.10 7.03
C THR A 60 9.75 -32.70 7.53
N VAL A 61 10.05 -31.69 6.70
CA VAL A 61 9.73 -30.30 7.00
C VAL A 61 8.21 -30.26 7.15
N SER A 62 7.74 -30.23 8.39
CA SER A 62 6.31 -30.17 8.68
C SER A 62 5.79 -28.86 8.12
N LEU A 63 4.88 -28.97 7.14
CA LEU A 63 4.22 -27.80 6.59
C LEU A 63 3.35 -27.17 7.69
N PRO A 64 3.32 -25.83 7.82
CA PRO A 64 2.47 -25.18 8.80
C PRO A 64 1.01 -25.59 8.63
N SER A 65 0.30 -25.79 9.73
CA SER A 65 -1.14 -26.07 9.67
C SER A 65 -1.90 -24.84 9.14
N LYS A 66 -3.07 -25.06 8.51
CA LYS A 66 -3.95 -23.96 8.08
C LYS A 66 -4.33 -23.01 9.23
N ALA A 67 -4.38 -23.52 10.46
CA ALA A 67 -4.62 -22.70 11.64
C ALA A 67 -3.44 -21.75 11.91
N ALA A 68 -2.21 -22.25 11.84
CA ALA A 68 -1.00 -21.44 11.97
C ALA A 68 -0.91 -20.36 10.87
N GLU A 69 -1.22 -20.70 9.62
CA GLU A 69 -1.25 -19.73 8.52
C GLU A 69 -2.23 -18.58 8.76
N ARG A 70 -3.43 -18.88 9.30
CA ARG A 70 -4.40 -17.84 9.66
C ARG A 70 -3.91 -16.95 10.80
N VAL A 71 -3.22 -17.51 11.79
CA VAL A 71 -2.63 -16.72 12.88
C VAL A 71 -1.55 -15.78 12.34
N VAL A 72 -0.65 -16.28 11.50
CA VAL A 72 0.37 -15.47 10.80
C VAL A 72 -0.28 -14.39 9.94
N GLY A 73 -1.37 -14.71 9.22
CA GLY A 73 -2.12 -13.76 8.43
C GLY A 73 -2.74 -12.63 9.27
N ARG A 74 -3.35 -12.95 10.42
CA ARG A 74 -3.91 -11.95 11.36
C ARG A 74 -2.82 -11.09 11.98
N TRP A 75 -1.69 -11.69 12.35
CA TRP A 75 -0.53 -10.95 12.82
C TRP A 75 -0.04 -9.93 11.78
N LEU A 76 0.13 -10.34 10.52
CA LEU A 76 0.51 -9.44 9.44
C LEU A 76 -0.53 -8.33 9.18
N LEU A 77 -1.82 -8.60 9.45
CA LEU A 77 -2.86 -7.58 9.41
C LEU A 77 -2.64 -6.52 10.49
N VAL A 78 -2.40 -6.95 11.73
CA VAL A 78 -2.08 -6.07 12.87
C VAL A 78 -0.82 -5.26 12.56
N CYS A 79 0.23 -5.90 12.05
CA CYS A 79 1.46 -5.25 11.57
C CYS A 79 1.21 -4.19 10.49
N SER A 80 0.31 -4.45 9.52
CA SER A 80 -0.06 -3.43 8.54
C SER A 80 -0.83 -2.27 9.17
N GLY A 81 -1.69 -2.56 10.17
CA GLY A 81 -2.42 -1.55 10.93
C GLY A 81 -1.50 -0.66 11.76
N THR A 82 -0.46 -1.21 12.39
CA THR A 82 0.51 -0.40 13.13
C THR A 82 1.34 0.49 12.21
N VAL A 83 1.74 0.01 11.03
CA VAL A 83 2.40 0.85 10.01
C VAL A 83 1.46 1.94 9.51
N ALA A 84 0.17 1.65 9.30
CA ALA A 84 -0.81 2.67 8.95
C ALA A 84 -0.92 3.76 10.02
N GLY A 85 -0.98 3.37 11.30
CA GLY A 85 -0.94 4.31 12.42
C GLY A 85 0.33 5.17 12.41
N ALA A 86 1.49 4.59 12.11
CA ALA A 86 2.75 5.33 12.02
C ALA A 86 2.72 6.37 10.91
N VAL A 87 2.22 6.02 9.72
CA VAL A 87 2.08 6.95 8.58
C VAL A 87 1.15 8.11 8.94
N ILE A 88 0.02 7.84 9.58
CA ILE A 88 -0.95 8.88 9.99
C ILE A 88 -0.33 9.80 11.04
N LEU A 89 0.25 9.25 12.10
CA LEU A 89 0.91 10.02 13.15
C LEU A 89 2.09 10.84 12.61
N GLY A 90 2.94 10.25 11.77
CA GLY A 90 4.05 10.95 11.14
C GLY A 90 3.60 12.07 10.19
N GLY A 91 2.48 11.87 9.48
CA GLY A 91 1.85 12.92 8.69
C GLY A 91 1.37 14.09 9.56
N MET A 92 0.71 13.79 10.68
CA MET A 92 0.34 14.81 11.65
C MET A 92 1.58 15.55 12.19
N THR A 93 2.61 14.83 12.63
CA THR A 93 3.88 15.42 13.10
C THR A 93 4.52 16.35 12.06
N ARG A 94 4.41 16.04 10.76
CA ARG A 94 4.88 16.94 9.69
C ARG A 94 3.98 18.16 9.53
N LEU A 95 2.66 17.96 9.50
CA LEU A 95 1.68 19.03 9.31
C LEU A 95 1.59 20.00 10.49
N THR A 96 2.02 19.57 11.68
CA THR A 96 2.14 20.41 12.89
C THR A 96 3.58 20.88 13.14
N GLU A 97 4.47 20.67 12.17
CA GLU A 97 5.89 21.08 12.23
C GLU A 97 6.60 20.62 13.51
N SER A 98 6.24 19.44 13.99
CA SER A 98 6.70 18.93 15.28
C SER A 98 7.91 17.99 15.16
N GLY A 99 8.38 17.70 13.95
CA GLY A 99 9.33 16.62 13.69
C GLY A 99 10.78 16.86 14.15
N LEU A 100 11.08 18.01 14.75
CA LEU A 100 12.42 18.44 15.19
C LEU A 100 12.45 18.89 16.66
N SER A 101 11.37 18.64 17.40
CA SER A 101 11.19 19.04 18.81
C SER A 101 11.99 18.19 19.80
N MET A 102 12.31 16.94 19.46
CA MET A 102 13.10 16.01 20.28
C MET A 102 14.51 15.85 19.71
N VAL A 103 15.45 16.60 20.28
CA VAL A 103 16.83 16.69 19.77
C VAL A 103 17.63 15.41 20.00
N ASP A 104 17.51 14.83 21.19
CA ASP A 104 18.24 13.62 21.55
C ASP A 104 17.64 12.42 20.79
N TRP A 105 18.50 11.43 20.46
CA TRP A 105 18.05 10.16 19.89
C TRP A 105 18.65 8.98 20.67
N ASN A 106 17.86 8.45 21.59
CA ASN A 106 18.21 7.28 22.40
C ASN A 106 17.13 6.21 22.26
N LEU A 107 17.55 4.98 21.96
CA LEU A 107 16.62 3.88 21.73
C LEU A 107 15.72 3.59 22.95
N ILE A 108 16.27 3.71 24.17
CA ILE A 108 15.60 3.34 25.43
C ILE A 108 15.41 4.54 26.38
N LYS A 109 16.41 5.41 26.54
CA LYS A 109 16.38 6.47 27.57
C LYS A 109 15.22 7.47 27.41
N GLU A 110 14.86 7.79 26.17
CA GLU A 110 13.78 8.72 25.82
C GLU A 110 12.38 8.10 25.86
N MET A 111 12.23 6.85 26.33
CA MET A 111 10.88 6.27 26.50
C MET A 111 10.12 6.89 27.67
N LYS A 112 10.79 7.60 28.58
CA LYS A 112 10.15 8.31 29.68
C LYS A 112 10.02 9.80 29.30
N PRO A 113 8.80 10.36 29.17
CA PRO A 113 8.63 11.78 28.93
C PRO A 113 8.97 12.60 30.20
N PRO A 114 9.33 13.89 30.06
CA PRO A 114 9.49 14.80 31.19
C PRO A 114 8.22 14.81 32.07
N THR A 115 8.39 14.64 33.38
CA THR A 115 7.28 14.53 34.34
C THR A 115 7.11 15.76 35.23
N HIS A 116 8.15 16.59 35.38
CA HIS A 116 8.10 17.79 36.22
C HIS A 116 8.65 19.02 35.51
N GLN A 117 8.38 20.18 36.10
CA GLN A 117 8.60 21.48 35.46
C GLN A 117 10.07 21.72 35.07
N GLU A 118 11.01 21.36 35.94
CA GLU A 118 12.45 21.50 35.68
C GLU A 118 12.92 20.68 34.48
N GLU A 119 12.46 19.42 34.32
CA GLU A 119 12.79 18.60 33.14
C GLU A 119 12.21 19.21 31.86
N TRP A 120 11.01 19.78 31.93
CA TRP A 120 10.38 20.45 30.78
C TRP A 120 11.15 21.70 30.36
N GLU A 121 11.58 22.50 31.31
CA GLU A 121 12.40 23.69 31.05
C GLU A 121 13.76 23.31 30.47
N ALA A 122 14.39 22.24 30.96
CA ALA A 122 15.66 21.74 30.42
C ALA A 122 15.52 21.27 28.96
N GLU A 123 14.47 20.51 28.64
CA GLU A 123 14.21 20.08 27.26
C GLU A 123 13.88 21.27 26.34
N PHE A 124 13.13 22.25 26.84
CA PHE A 124 12.82 23.45 26.06
C PHE A 124 14.07 24.30 25.82
N GLN A 125 14.93 24.48 26.83
CA GLN A 125 16.22 25.17 26.68
C GLN A 125 17.12 24.51 25.64
N LYS A 126 17.12 23.16 25.55
CA LYS A 126 17.81 22.46 24.46
C LYS A 126 17.21 22.83 23.11
N TYR A 127 15.88 22.76 22.96
CA TYR A 127 15.19 23.11 21.72
C TYR A 127 15.48 24.55 21.26
N GLN A 128 15.57 25.49 22.21
CA GLN A 128 15.92 26.90 21.94
C GLN A 128 17.30 27.08 21.27
N GLN A 129 18.20 26.10 21.38
CA GLN A 129 19.50 26.15 20.71
C GLN A 129 19.44 25.81 19.22
N PHE A 130 18.32 25.27 18.72
CA PHE A 130 18.20 24.79 17.34
C PHE A 130 17.67 25.85 16.37
N PRO A 131 17.99 25.73 15.07
CA PRO A 131 17.58 26.70 14.06
C PRO A 131 16.06 26.89 13.95
N GLU A 132 15.28 25.82 14.12
CA GLU A 132 13.81 25.89 14.06
C GLU A 132 13.25 26.87 15.10
N PHE A 133 13.75 26.82 16.35
CA PHE A 133 13.38 27.79 17.37
C PHE A 133 13.86 29.20 17.02
N LYS A 134 15.15 29.36 16.67
CA LYS A 134 15.74 30.68 16.40
C LYS A 134 15.08 31.41 15.23
N ILE A 135 14.60 30.68 14.21
CA ILE A 135 14.10 31.26 12.96
C ILE A 135 12.57 31.30 12.93
N LEU A 136 11.89 30.20 13.27
CA LEU A 136 10.44 30.07 13.13
C LEU A 136 9.69 30.27 14.45
N ASN A 137 10.21 29.71 15.53
CA ASN A 137 9.48 29.54 16.79
C ASN A 137 10.03 30.39 17.95
N HIS A 138 10.65 31.55 17.68
CA HIS A 138 11.41 32.32 18.68
C HIS A 138 10.55 32.87 19.82
N ASP A 139 9.25 33.08 19.57
CA ASP A 139 8.26 33.54 20.56
C ASP A 139 7.47 32.37 21.19
N MET A 140 7.83 31.11 20.91
CA MET A 140 7.09 29.94 21.39
C MET A 140 7.13 29.83 22.92
N THR A 141 5.97 29.55 23.50
CA THR A 141 5.82 29.28 24.93
C THR A 141 6.15 27.82 25.26
N LEU A 142 6.42 27.55 26.54
CA LEU A 142 6.61 26.17 27.01
C LEU A 142 5.37 25.29 26.75
N ALA A 143 4.16 25.86 26.78
CA ALA A 143 2.93 25.12 26.52
C ALA A 143 2.84 24.65 25.06
N GLU A 144 3.20 25.52 24.12
CA GLU A 144 3.27 25.19 22.69
C GLU A 144 4.40 24.19 22.40
N PHE A 145 5.55 24.36 23.05
CA PHE A 145 6.64 23.37 22.97
C PHE A 145 6.20 21.98 23.42
N LYS A 146 5.47 21.87 24.54
CA LYS A 146 4.92 20.59 25.02
C LYS A 146 4.04 19.91 23.96
N PHE A 147 3.24 20.68 23.22
CA PHE A 147 2.39 20.14 22.16
C PHE A 147 3.21 19.49 21.04
N ILE A 148 4.18 20.21 20.47
CA ILE A 148 5.02 19.66 19.40
C ILE A 148 5.88 18.48 19.91
N TRP A 149 6.40 18.57 21.13
CA TRP A 149 7.16 17.50 21.76
C TRP A 149 6.34 16.21 21.90
N TYR A 150 5.09 16.31 22.40
CA TYR A 150 4.22 15.14 22.54
C TYR A 150 3.82 14.54 21.18
N MET A 151 3.67 15.36 20.13
CA MET A 151 3.41 14.87 18.79
C MET A 151 4.58 14.04 18.25
N GLU A 152 5.81 14.52 18.39
CA GLU A 152 6.99 13.77 17.97
C GLU A 152 7.21 12.52 18.82
N TYR A 153 7.11 12.66 20.15
CA TYR A 153 7.22 11.55 21.09
C TYR A 153 6.22 10.44 20.75
N SER A 154 4.97 10.78 20.48
CA SER A 154 3.93 9.82 20.12
C SER A 154 4.28 9.06 18.84
N HIS A 155 4.76 9.77 17.81
CA HIS A 155 5.21 9.15 16.57
C HIS A 155 6.43 8.24 16.77
N ARG A 156 7.43 8.68 17.56
CA ARG A 156 8.64 7.89 17.91
C ARG A 156 8.30 6.65 18.73
N MET A 157 7.37 6.74 19.69
CA MET A 157 6.90 5.59 20.48
C MET A 157 6.12 4.61 19.62
N TRP A 158 5.29 5.12 18.71
CA TRP A 158 4.56 4.29 17.77
C TRP A 158 5.50 3.54 16.80
N GLY A 159 6.59 4.18 16.36
CA GLY A 159 7.64 3.52 15.58
C GLY A 159 8.30 2.35 16.33
N ARG A 160 8.55 2.49 17.64
CA ARG A 160 9.03 1.37 18.49
C ARG A 160 8.00 0.25 18.59
N LEU A 161 6.71 0.58 18.74
CA LEU A 161 5.63 -0.40 18.73
C LEU A 161 5.56 -1.16 17.39
N VAL A 162 5.76 -0.49 16.25
CA VAL A 162 5.91 -1.16 14.95
C VAL A 162 7.07 -2.16 14.99
N GLY A 163 8.25 -1.75 15.49
CA GLY A 163 9.39 -2.65 15.71
C GLY A 163 9.04 -3.92 16.49
N LEU A 164 8.46 -3.75 17.68
CA LEU A 164 8.09 -4.86 18.56
C LEU A 164 7.02 -5.78 17.95
N THR A 165 6.02 -5.20 17.28
CA THR A 165 4.93 -5.98 16.67
C THR A 165 5.39 -6.85 15.51
N TYR A 166 6.45 -6.46 14.78
CA TYR A 166 7.07 -7.34 13.78
C TYR A 166 8.04 -8.34 14.41
N ILE A 167 9.00 -7.87 15.21
CA ILE A 167 10.16 -8.67 15.58
C ILE A 167 9.79 -9.78 16.58
N LEU A 168 9.01 -9.50 17.62
CA LEU A 168 8.73 -10.48 18.67
C LEU A 168 7.89 -11.67 18.16
N PRO A 169 6.75 -11.45 17.47
CA PRO A 169 5.98 -12.57 16.95
C PRO A 169 6.71 -13.30 15.82
N ALA A 170 7.50 -12.61 14.99
CA ALA A 170 8.32 -13.25 13.97
C ALA A 170 9.30 -14.26 14.58
N ALA A 171 10.03 -13.87 15.64
CA ALA A 171 10.94 -14.76 16.36
C ALA A 171 10.21 -15.96 16.98
N TYR A 172 9.03 -15.71 17.57
CA TYR A 172 8.18 -16.77 18.11
C TYR A 172 7.73 -17.77 17.03
N PHE A 173 7.18 -17.30 15.91
CA PHE A 173 6.71 -18.15 14.80
C PHE A 173 7.86 -18.90 14.13
N TRP A 174 9.03 -18.29 14.04
CA TRP A 174 10.23 -18.94 13.53
C TRP A 174 10.63 -20.13 14.40
N ARG A 175 10.72 -19.92 15.72
CA ARG A 175 11.05 -20.97 16.69
C ARG A 175 10.01 -22.09 16.71
N LYS A 176 8.73 -21.75 16.55
CA LYS A 176 7.62 -22.73 16.48
C LYS A 176 7.52 -23.47 15.14
N GLY A 177 8.30 -23.11 14.13
CA GLY A 177 8.23 -23.73 12.80
C GLY A 177 6.95 -23.39 12.03
N TRP A 178 6.25 -22.31 12.36
CA TRP A 178 4.98 -21.92 11.74
C TRP A 178 5.15 -21.20 10.40
N LEU A 179 6.39 -20.94 9.99
CA LEU A 179 6.72 -20.23 8.76
C LEU A 179 7.23 -21.22 7.71
N SER A 180 6.53 -21.31 6.58
CA SER A 180 7.02 -22.04 5.41
C SER A 180 8.33 -21.41 4.87
N ARG A 181 9.11 -22.16 4.09
CA ARG A 181 10.41 -21.68 3.57
C ARG A 181 10.31 -20.33 2.83
N GLY A 182 9.28 -20.16 2.00
CA GLY A 182 9.03 -18.88 1.33
C GLY A 182 8.57 -17.77 2.27
N MET A 183 7.77 -18.11 3.30
CA MET A 183 7.32 -17.14 4.30
C MET A 183 8.46 -16.64 5.19
N LYS A 184 9.43 -17.51 5.51
CA LYS A 184 10.65 -17.13 6.25
C LYS A 184 11.40 -15.99 5.56
N GLY A 185 11.64 -16.10 4.25
CA GLY A 185 12.29 -15.04 3.47
C GLY A 185 11.49 -13.74 3.45
N ARG A 186 10.16 -13.83 3.30
CA ARG A 186 9.27 -12.65 3.35
C ARG A 186 9.30 -11.97 4.70
N VAL A 187 9.15 -12.71 5.79
CA VAL A 187 9.18 -12.17 7.16
C VAL A 187 10.54 -11.52 7.46
N LEU A 188 11.65 -12.13 7.04
CA LEU A 188 12.97 -11.51 7.17
C LEU A 188 13.07 -10.20 6.41
N ALA A 189 12.56 -10.13 5.18
CA ALA A 189 12.54 -8.90 4.40
C ALA A 189 11.67 -7.81 5.07
N LEU A 190 10.50 -8.17 5.61
CA LEU A 190 9.64 -7.23 6.33
C LEU A 190 10.32 -6.71 7.61
N CYS A 191 10.93 -7.58 8.42
CA CYS A 191 11.67 -7.17 9.61
C CYS A 191 12.88 -6.29 9.24
N GLY A 192 13.59 -6.63 8.15
CA GLY A 192 14.67 -5.81 7.61
C GLY A 192 14.20 -4.41 7.20
N LEU A 193 13.05 -4.32 6.52
CA LEU A 193 12.42 -3.04 6.19
C LEU A 193 12.01 -2.23 7.43
N VAL A 194 11.54 -2.89 8.50
CA VAL A 194 11.23 -2.21 9.77
C VAL A 194 12.48 -1.64 10.43
N CYS A 195 13.60 -2.38 10.47
CA CYS A 195 14.86 -1.84 10.96
C CYS A 195 15.34 -0.67 10.09
N PHE A 196 15.21 -0.80 8.77
CA PHE A 196 15.52 0.25 7.82
C PHE A 196 14.64 1.50 8.00
N GLN A 197 13.35 1.35 8.36
CA GLN A 197 12.49 2.48 8.72
C GLN A 197 13.06 3.26 9.91
N GLY A 198 13.51 2.58 10.96
CA GLY A 198 14.13 3.24 12.12
C GLY A 198 15.38 4.02 11.72
N LEU A 199 16.24 3.44 10.88
CA LEU A 199 17.44 4.09 10.36
C LEU A 199 17.12 5.31 9.49
N LEU A 200 16.17 5.18 8.56
CA LEU A 200 15.73 6.30 7.73
C LEU A 200 15.07 7.41 8.54
N GLY A 201 14.25 7.06 9.53
CA GLY A 201 13.61 8.04 10.42
C GLY A 201 14.64 8.84 11.22
N TRP A 202 15.65 8.17 11.78
CA TRP A 202 16.78 8.84 12.42
C TRP A 202 17.54 9.76 11.45
N TYR A 203 17.89 9.26 10.26
CA TYR A 203 18.59 10.03 9.23
C TYR A 203 17.79 11.26 8.77
N MET A 204 16.47 11.14 8.73
CA MET A 204 15.54 12.21 8.36
C MET A 204 15.53 13.33 9.42
N VAL A 205 15.44 12.99 10.70
CA VAL A 205 15.46 13.96 11.81
C VAL A 205 16.84 14.61 11.93
N LYS A 206 17.92 13.82 11.88
CA LYS A 206 19.29 14.34 12.02
C LYS A 206 19.58 15.48 11.05
N SER A 207 19.14 15.40 9.79
CA SER A 207 19.32 16.52 8.85
C SER A 207 18.59 17.79 9.18
N GLY A 208 17.44 17.71 9.85
CA GLY A 208 16.68 18.90 10.18
C GLY A 208 17.33 19.68 11.33
N LEU A 209 18.20 19.03 12.11
CA LEU A 209 18.92 19.62 13.24
C LEU A 209 20.27 20.24 12.85
N GLU A 210 20.78 19.95 11.65
CA GLU A 210 22.08 20.48 11.18
C GLU A 210 21.94 21.93 10.68
N GLU A 211 22.73 22.84 11.25
CA GLU A 211 22.85 24.22 10.75
C GLU A 211 23.49 24.22 9.36
N LYS A 212 22.86 24.90 8.40
CA LYS A 212 23.39 25.09 7.05
C LYS A 212 23.80 26.55 6.88
N PRO A 213 25.07 26.90 7.16
CA PRO A 213 25.53 28.29 7.17
C PRO A 213 25.36 29.02 5.82
N ASP A 214 25.33 28.28 4.71
CA ASP A 214 25.23 28.84 3.35
C ASP A 214 23.84 28.73 2.71
N SER A 215 22.79 28.32 3.45
CA SER A 215 21.43 28.23 2.91
C SER A 215 20.45 29.10 3.67
N HIS A 216 19.72 29.96 2.95
CA HIS A 216 18.52 30.65 3.46
C HIS A 216 17.29 29.72 3.55
N ASP A 217 17.49 28.40 3.51
CA ASP A 217 16.40 27.44 3.58
C ASP A 217 15.80 27.41 4.99
N ILE A 218 14.47 27.44 5.05
CA ILE A 218 13.71 27.24 6.28
C ILE A 218 14.15 25.89 6.91
N PRO A 219 14.52 25.84 8.21
CA PRO A 219 14.88 24.60 8.88
C PRO A 219 13.74 23.60 8.81
N ARG A 220 13.86 22.60 7.94
CA ARG A 220 12.88 21.54 7.77
C ARG A 220 13.53 20.26 7.28
N VAL A 221 12.83 19.16 7.50
CA VAL A 221 13.22 17.86 6.94
C VAL A 221 13.20 17.93 5.42
N SER A 222 14.27 17.46 4.78
CA SER A 222 14.34 17.38 3.32
C SER A 222 13.19 16.55 2.74
N GLN A 223 12.51 17.11 1.72
CA GLN A 223 11.42 16.45 0.99
C GLN A 223 11.85 15.11 0.39
N TYR A 224 13.12 14.97 0.00
CA TYR A 224 13.67 13.70 -0.49
C TYR A 224 13.71 12.62 0.60
N ARG A 225 14.11 12.99 1.82
CA ARG A 225 14.16 12.07 2.96
C ARG A 225 12.75 11.72 3.44
N LEU A 226 11.85 12.70 3.47
CA LEU A 226 10.43 12.50 3.76
C LEU A 226 9.79 11.54 2.77
N ALA A 227 10.01 11.75 1.46
CA ALA A 227 9.51 10.86 0.41
C ALA A 227 10.13 9.46 0.49
N ALA A 228 11.43 9.34 0.75
CA ALA A 228 12.09 8.04 0.93
C ALA A 228 11.52 7.28 2.14
N HIS A 229 11.32 7.97 3.27
CA HIS A 229 10.77 7.39 4.48
C HIS A 229 9.32 6.95 4.28
N LEU A 230 8.45 7.84 3.78
CA LEU A 230 7.05 7.51 3.47
C LEU A 230 6.96 6.38 2.43
N GLY A 231 7.72 6.46 1.33
CA GLY A 231 7.68 5.47 0.26
C GLY A 231 8.06 4.07 0.75
N SER A 232 9.11 3.96 1.56
CA SER A 232 9.52 2.68 2.14
C SER A 232 8.53 2.19 3.22
N ALA A 233 7.88 3.08 3.97
CA ALA A 233 6.77 2.73 4.86
C ALA A 233 5.55 2.21 4.08
N LEU A 234 5.20 2.82 2.96
CA LEU A 234 4.13 2.36 2.07
C LEU A 234 4.47 0.99 1.45
N VAL A 235 5.72 0.74 1.09
CA VAL A 235 6.16 -0.59 0.60
C VAL A 235 5.99 -1.64 1.70
N LEU A 236 6.46 -1.36 2.91
CA LEU A 236 6.28 -2.24 4.07
C LEU A 236 4.79 -2.51 4.33
N TYR A 237 3.97 -1.47 4.34
CA TYR A 237 2.51 -1.55 4.48
C TYR A 237 1.88 -2.45 3.41
N CYS A 238 2.18 -2.19 2.14
CA CYS A 238 1.65 -2.94 1.00
C CYS A 238 2.04 -4.41 1.08
N ALA A 239 3.31 -4.70 1.38
CA ALA A 239 3.82 -6.06 1.45
C ALA A 239 3.18 -6.86 2.61
N SER A 240 3.04 -6.24 3.79
CA SER A 240 2.40 -6.85 4.96
C SER A 240 0.91 -7.08 4.73
N LEU A 241 0.18 -6.06 4.24
CA LEU A 241 -1.24 -6.17 3.96
C LEU A 241 -1.52 -7.20 2.86
N TRP A 242 -0.76 -7.15 1.75
CA TRP A 242 -0.88 -8.12 0.67
C TRP A 242 -0.67 -9.56 1.17
N THR A 243 0.36 -9.78 1.99
CA THR A 243 0.66 -11.11 2.54
C THR A 243 -0.43 -11.56 3.52
N SER A 244 -0.93 -10.65 4.35
CA SER A 244 -2.06 -10.91 5.25
C SER A 244 -3.31 -11.34 4.48
N LEU A 245 -3.77 -10.53 3.53
CA LEU A 245 -4.92 -10.83 2.69
C LEU A 245 -4.73 -12.14 1.94
N SER A 246 -3.49 -12.43 1.52
CA SER A 246 -3.14 -13.67 0.85
C SER A 246 -3.34 -14.93 1.69
N LEU A 247 -3.14 -14.84 3.00
CA LEU A 247 -3.30 -15.94 3.96
C LEU A 247 -4.73 -16.04 4.50
N LEU A 248 -5.44 -14.90 4.61
CA LEU A 248 -6.75 -14.83 5.24
C LEU A 248 -7.91 -15.00 4.26
N LEU A 249 -7.78 -14.48 3.04
CA LEU A 249 -8.87 -14.49 2.08
C LEU A 249 -8.81 -15.73 1.19
N PRO A 250 -9.92 -16.49 1.05
CA PRO A 250 -9.99 -17.59 0.10
C PRO A 250 -9.81 -17.07 -1.33
N GLN A 251 -9.10 -17.84 -2.15
CA GLN A 251 -8.92 -17.53 -3.57
C GLN A 251 -10.16 -17.92 -4.38
N HIS A 252 -10.52 -17.07 -5.35
CA HIS A 252 -11.57 -17.38 -6.31
C HIS A 252 -10.97 -18.08 -7.54
N LYS A 253 -11.56 -19.20 -7.96
CA LYS A 253 -11.23 -19.86 -9.24
C LYS A 253 -11.97 -19.12 -10.35
N LEU A 254 -11.29 -18.21 -11.03
CA LEU A 254 -11.84 -17.47 -12.17
C LEU A 254 -11.31 -18.05 -13.48
N PRO A 255 -12.15 -18.17 -14.52
CA PRO A 255 -11.69 -18.62 -15.84
C PRO A 255 -10.71 -17.61 -16.43
N GLU A 256 -9.57 -18.10 -16.92
CA GLU A 256 -8.48 -17.29 -17.47
C GLU A 256 -8.82 -16.75 -18.87
N THR A 257 -9.74 -15.79 -18.94
CA THR A 257 -10.15 -15.11 -20.20
C THR A 257 -9.23 -13.92 -20.51
N ARG A 258 -9.14 -13.53 -21.80
CA ARG A 258 -8.37 -12.34 -22.22
C ARG A 258 -8.81 -11.07 -21.49
N GLN A 259 -10.12 -10.91 -21.25
CA GLN A 259 -10.68 -9.76 -20.53
C GLN A 259 -10.24 -9.75 -19.05
N LEU A 260 -10.25 -10.90 -18.37
CA LEU A 260 -9.77 -11.01 -16.99
C LEU A 260 -8.27 -10.73 -16.88
N LEU A 261 -7.48 -11.21 -17.84
CA LEU A 261 -6.04 -10.91 -17.91
C LEU A 261 -5.78 -9.42 -18.06
N TRP A 262 -6.54 -8.74 -18.93
CA TRP A 262 -6.48 -7.30 -19.09
C TRP A 262 -6.89 -6.55 -17.82
N LEU A 263 -8.00 -6.96 -17.18
CA LEU A 263 -8.46 -6.38 -15.92
C LEU A 263 -7.39 -6.47 -14.84
N ARG A 264 -6.71 -7.61 -14.72
CA ARG A 264 -5.60 -7.79 -13.77
C ARG A 264 -4.45 -6.82 -14.03
N ARG A 265 -4.01 -6.69 -15.29
CA ARG A 265 -2.96 -5.73 -15.65
C ARG A 265 -3.37 -4.30 -15.30
N CYS A 266 -4.60 -3.93 -15.62
CA CYS A 266 -5.15 -2.62 -15.25
C CYS A 266 -5.21 -2.44 -13.73
N ALA A 267 -5.60 -3.45 -12.96
CA ALA A 267 -5.65 -3.38 -11.50
C ALA A 267 -4.25 -3.19 -10.89
N HIS A 268 -3.24 -3.92 -11.38
CA HIS A 268 -1.85 -3.73 -10.98
C HIS A 268 -1.33 -2.32 -11.34
N GLY A 269 -1.57 -1.87 -12.56
CA GLY A 269 -1.18 -0.52 -13.00
C GLY A 269 -1.87 0.58 -12.19
N THR A 270 -3.17 0.43 -11.92
CA THR A 270 -3.96 1.38 -11.11
C THR A 270 -3.46 1.44 -9.68
N ALA A 271 -3.17 0.31 -9.04
CA ALA A 271 -2.61 0.32 -7.68
C ALA A 271 -1.21 0.93 -7.64
N GLY A 272 -0.37 0.67 -8.66
CA GLY A 272 0.92 1.34 -8.80
C GLY A 272 0.76 2.86 -8.94
N LEU A 273 -0.20 3.33 -9.73
CA LEU A 273 -0.49 4.75 -9.88
C LEU A 273 -1.02 5.39 -8.59
N VAL A 274 -1.90 4.70 -7.85
CA VAL A 274 -2.37 5.15 -6.52
C VAL A 274 -1.20 5.24 -5.54
N PHE A 275 -0.30 4.26 -5.54
CA PHE A 275 0.92 4.29 -4.73
C PHE A 275 1.80 5.50 -5.08
N LEU A 276 2.04 5.76 -6.38
CA LEU A 276 2.84 6.90 -6.84
C LEU A 276 2.18 8.23 -6.48
N THR A 277 0.86 8.31 -6.60
CA THR A 277 0.09 9.51 -6.21
C THR A 277 0.22 9.76 -4.70
N ALA A 278 0.06 8.74 -3.87
CA ALA A 278 0.28 8.86 -2.42
C ALA A 278 1.72 9.29 -2.08
N LEU A 279 2.72 8.70 -2.76
CA LEU A 279 4.13 9.07 -2.59
C LEU A 279 4.42 10.52 -3.00
N SER A 280 3.84 10.98 -4.11
CA SER A 280 4.03 12.38 -4.56
C SER A 280 3.52 13.41 -3.54
N GLY A 281 2.54 13.02 -2.70
CA GLY A 281 2.09 13.85 -1.58
C GLY A 281 3.18 14.17 -0.55
N ALA A 282 4.21 13.33 -0.41
CA ALA A 282 5.36 13.64 0.45
C ALA A 282 6.17 14.84 -0.06
N PHE A 283 6.29 15.01 -1.38
CA PHE A 283 6.95 16.18 -1.95
C PHE A 283 6.09 17.43 -1.77
N VAL A 284 4.77 17.30 -1.94
CA VAL A 284 3.82 18.41 -1.70
C VAL A 284 3.90 18.89 -0.25
N ALA A 285 3.86 17.97 0.72
CA ALA A 285 4.00 18.29 2.13
C ALA A 285 5.42 18.75 2.49
N GLY A 286 6.46 18.18 1.88
CA GLY A 286 7.85 18.53 2.16
C GLY A 286 8.24 19.94 1.70
N LEU A 287 7.64 20.41 0.60
CA LEU A 287 7.89 21.75 0.05
C LEU A 287 6.84 22.78 0.46
N ASP A 288 5.82 22.39 1.22
CA ASP A 288 4.63 23.21 1.51
C ASP A 288 3.90 23.67 0.23
N ALA A 289 4.01 22.86 -0.83
CA ALA A 289 3.49 23.15 -2.16
C ALA A 289 1.95 23.23 -2.19
N GLY A 290 1.26 22.74 -1.15
CA GLY A 290 -0.18 22.86 -1.00
C GLY A 290 -0.67 24.31 -0.84
N LEU A 291 0.22 25.24 -0.49
CA LEU A 291 -0.08 26.67 -0.26
C LEU A 291 0.26 27.58 -1.45
N VAL A 292 0.73 27.03 -2.57
CA VAL A 292 1.23 27.83 -3.71
C VAL A 292 0.06 28.36 -4.55
N TYR A 293 -0.73 27.47 -5.15
CA TYR A 293 -1.95 27.83 -5.86
C TYR A 293 -3.18 27.21 -5.19
N ASN A 294 -4.08 27.99 -4.60
CA ASN A 294 -5.25 27.48 -3.87
C ASN A 294 -6.56 27.58 -4.67
N SER A 295 -6.48 27.38 -6.00
CA SER A 295 -7.62 27.31 -6.93
C SER A 295 -7.72 25.93 -7.58
N PHE A 296 -8.90 25.55 -8.06
CA PHE A 296 -9.14 24.34 -8.84
C PHE A 296 -10.31 24.57 -9.82
N PRO A 297 -10.28 24.05 -11.07
CA PRO A 297 -9.27 23.15 -11.65
C PRO A 297 -8.02 23.86 -12.19
N LYS A 298 -8.08 25.17 -12.40
CA LYS A 298 -6.92 25.99 -12.79
C LYS A 298 -5.97 26.23 -11.62
N MET A 299 -4.72 26.59 -11.92
CA MET A 299 -3.71 27.08 -10.97
C MET A 299 -3.57 28.59 -11.15
N GLY A 300 -4.25 29.36 -10.31
CA GLY A 300 -4.50 30.78 -10.54
C GLY A 300 -5.41 30.97 -11.76
N GLU A 301 -5.03 31.90 -12.63
CA GLU A 301 -5.77 32.20 -13.86
C GLU A 301 -5.48 31.21 -15.01
N SER A 302 -4.43 30.40 -14.86
CA SER A 302 -3.86 29.55 -15.91
C SER A 302 -4.09 28.05 -15.66
N TRP A 303 -4.16 27.27 -16.73
CA TRP A 303 -4.19 25.80 -16.63
C TRP A 303 -2.80 25.20 -16.39
N ILE A 304 -1.79 25.83 -16.97
CA ILE A 304 -0.37 25.49 -16.84
C ILE A 304 0.31 26.77 -16.34
N PRO A 305 0.82 26.81 -15.11
CA PRO A 305 1.56 27.95 -14.60
C PRO A 305 2.84 28.21 -15.41
N GLU A 306 3.27 29.47 -15.49
CA GLU A 306 4.48 29.86 -16.23
C GLU A 306 5.76 29.54 -15.45
N ASP A 307 5.65 29.39 -14.14
CA ASP A 307 6.75 29.18 -13.20
C ASP A 307 7.12 27.70 -12.98
N LEU A 308 6.68 26.78 -13.84
CA LEU A 308 6.97 25.34 -13.73
C LEU A 308 8.45 24.99 -13.94
N PHE A 309 9.19 25.77 -14.74
CA PHE A 309 10.55 25.44 -15.18
C PHE A 309 11.58 26.52 -14.82
N THR A 310 11.43 27.12 -13.63
CA THR A 310 12.29 28.21 -13.15
C THR A 310 13.65 27.74 -12.63
N LEU A 311 13.76 26.48 -12.19
CA LEU A 311 15.01 25.92 -11.66
C LEU A 311 15.86 25.27 -12.75
N SER A 312 17.19 25.37 -12.60
CA SER A 312 18.18 24.69 -13.45
C SER A 312 19.04 23.70 -12.64
N PRO A 313 19.32 22.49 -13.15
CA PRO A 313 18.78 21.88 -14.37
C PRO A 313 17.28 21.56 -14.28
N ILE A 314 16.61 21.39 -15.44
CA ILE A 314 15.16 21.18 -15.56
C ILE A 314 14.62 20.11 -14.60
N LEU A 315 15.36 19.01 -14.40
CA LEU A 315 14.98 17.91 -13.52
C LEU A 315 14.73 18.33 -12.07
N ARG A 316 15.37 19.41 -11.59
CA ARG A 316 15.14 19.92 -10.24
C ARG A 316 13.71 20.40 -10.05
N ASN A 317 13.06 20.91 -11.09
CA ASN A 317 11.68 21.40 -10.96
C ASN A 317 10.72 20.29 -10.52
N VAL A 318 10.91 19.06 -11.02
CA VAL A 318 10.04 17.91 -10.70
C VAL A 318 10.03 17.58 -9.19
N PHE A 319 11.10 17.91 -8.46
CA PHE A 319 11.27 17.51 -7.05
C PHE A 319 11.48 18.66 -6.07
N GLU A 320 11.80 19.86 -6.56
CA GLU A 320 12.21 21.01 -5.75
C GLU A 320 11.42 22.28 -6.06
N ASN A 321 10.80 22.39 -7.25
CA ASN A 321 9.94 23.54 -7.56
C ASN A 321 8.53 23.26 -6.99
N PRO A 322 8.06 24.05 -5.99
CA PRO A 322 6.77 23.81 -5.36
C PRO A 322 5.61 23.84 -6.37
N THR A 323 5.64 24.73 -7.36
CA THR A 323 4.59 24.83 -8.38
C THR A 323 4.52 23.58 -9.25
N MET A 324 5.66 23.08 -9.71
CA MET A 324 5.73 21.86 -10.51
C MET A 324 5.32 20.62 -9.70
N VAL A 325 5.78 20.50 -8.46
CA VAL A 325 5.37 19.42 -7.55
C VAL A 325 3.86 19.43 -7.30
N GLN A 326 3.27 20.62 -7.09
CA GLN A 326 1.83 20.76 -6.92
C GLN A 326 1.08 20.37 -8.20
N PHE A 327 1.55 20.83 -9.36
CA PHE A 327 0.97 20.50 -10.66
C PHE A 327 1.01 18.98 -10.92
N ASP A 328 2.17 18.35 -10.77
CA ASP A 328 2.35 16.91 -10.95
C ASP A 328 1.42 16.09 -10.06
N HIS A 329 1.31 16.48 -8.78
CA HIS A 329 0.40 15.80 -7.85
C HIS A 329 -1.07 15.89 -8.29
N ARG A 330 -1.52 17.05 -8.80
CA ARG A 330 -2.88 17.21 -9.34
C ARG A 330 -3.10 16.29 -10.55
N ILE A 331 -2.14 16.24 -11.48
CA ILE A 331 -2.23 15.39 -12.67
C ILE A 331 -2.24 13.91 -12.27
N LEU A 332 -1.42 13.49 -11.31
CA LEU A 332 -1.43 12.14 -10.76
C LEU A 332 -2.77 11.79 -10.10
N GLY A 333 -3.38 12.72 -9.36
CA GLY A 333 -4.71 12.56 -8.77
C GLY A 333 -5.82 12.37 -9.82
N ILE A 334 -5.85 13.22 -10.84
CA ILE A 334 -6.81 13.13 -11.97
C ILE A 334 -6.63 11.81 -12.74
N THR A 335 -5.38 11.44 -13.01
CA THR A 335 -5.05 10.19 -13.71
C THR A 335 -5.46 8.98 -12.88
N SER A 336 -5.25 9.01 -11.55
CA SER A 336 -5.66 7.95 -10.63
C SER A 336 -7.16 7.72 -10.61
N VAL A 337 -7.97 8.77 -10.42
CA VAL A 337 -9.44 8.62 -10.39
C VAL A 337 -9.98 8.17 -11.74
N THR A 338 -9.35 8.62 -12.84
CA THR A 338 -9.69 8.17 -14.19
C THR A 338 -9.37 6.68 -14.36
N ALA A 339 -8.19 6.23 -13.97
CA ALA A 339 -7.78 4.83 -14.03
C ALA A 339 -8.70 3.93 -13.18
N VAL A 340 -9.05 4.35 -11.95
CA VAL A 340 -9.99 3.65 -11.08
C VAL A 340 -11.39 3.57 -11.72
N THR A 341 -11.85 4.67 -12.33
CA THR A 341 -13.16 4.72 -13.01
C THR A 341 -13.20 3.77 -14.21
N VAL A 342 -12.16 3.78 -15.05
CA VAL A 342 -12.03 2.83 -16.17
C VAL A 342 -11.99 1.39 -15.66
N LEU A 343 -11.18 1.12 -14.62
CA LEU A 343 -11.07 -0.21 -14.01
C LEU A 343 -12.44 -0.70 -13.50
N TYR A 344 -13.23 0.17 -12.87
CA TYR A 344 -14.59 -0.14 -12.44
C TYR A 344 -15.46 -0.57 -13.62
N PHE A 345 -15.52 0.21 -14.70
CA PHE A 345 -16.34 -0.13 -15.87
C PHE A 345 -15.85 -1.40 -16.59
N LEU A 346 -14.54 -1.66 -16.64
CA LEU A 346 -14.01 -2.92 -17.15
C LEU A 346 -14.45 -4.09 -16.27
N SER A 347 -14.46 -3.93 -14.95
CA SER A 347 -14.90 -4.99 -14.02
C SER A 347 -16.37 -5.37 -14.21
N ARG A 348 -17.23 -4.42 -14.60
CA ARG A 348 -18.67 -4.64 -14.87
C ARG A 348 -18.94 -5.54 -16.06
N ARG A 349 -17.99 -5.66 -17.00
CA ARG A 349 -18.10 -6.50 -18.20
C ARG A 349 -17.76 -7.97 -17.94
N ILE A 350 -17.31 -8.31 -16.73
CA ILE A 350 -16.85 -9.66 -16.37
C ILE A 350 -17.73 -10.21 -15.23
N PRO A 351 -18.14 -11.49 -15.26
CA PRO A 351 -18.88 -12.12 -14.17
C PRO A 351 -17.96 -12.36 -12.96
N LEU A 352 -17.77 -11.32 -12.15
CA LEU A 352 -16.92 -11.38 -10.95
C LEU A 352 -17.69 -11.83 -9.70
N PRO A 353 -17.02 -12.49 -8.73
CA PRO A 353 -17.58 -12.83 -7.43
C PRO A 353 -18.04 -11.58 -6.66
N ARG A 354 -19.01 -11.77 -5.74
CA ARG A 354 -19.58 -10.66 -4.95
C ARG A 354 -18.51 -9.85 -4.23
N ARG A 355 -17.53 -10.50 -3.61
CA ARG A 355 -16.46 -9.82 -2.86
C ARG A 355 -15.55 -8.98 -3.76
N THR A 356 -15.22 -9.47 -4.95
CA THR A 356 -14.46 -8.71 -5.96
C THR A 356 -15.24 -7.50 -6.47
N LYS A 357 -16.55 -7.64 -6.71
CA LYS A 357 -17.42 -6.52 -7.09
C LYS A 357 -17.50 -5.47 -5.98
N MET A 358 -17.60 -5.89 -4.72
CA MET A 358 -17.56 -4.98 -3.57
C MET A 358 -16.24 -4.22 -3.54
N ALA A 359 -15.09 -4.90 -3.65
CA ALA A 359 -13.79 -4.24 -3.68
C ALA A 359 -13.70 -3.19 -4.81
N ALA A 360 -14.21 -3.48 -6.00
CA ALA A 360 -14.23 -2.53 -7.11
C ALA A 360 -15.14 -1.31 -6.87
N VAL A 361 -16.32 -1.49 -6.27
CA VAL A 361 -17.23 -0.40 -5.89
C VAL A 361 -16.63 0.45 -4.77
N THR A 362 -16.06 -0.17 -3.74
CA THR A 362 -15.40 0.52 -2.64
C THR A 362 -14.20 1.32 -3.14
N LEU A 363 -13.41 0.76 -4.07
CA LEU A 363 -12.27 1.47 -4.67
C LEU A 363 -12.73 2.74 -5.40
N LEU A 364 -13.81 2.64 -6.18
CA LEU A 364 -14.41 3.77 -6.89
C LEU A 364 -14.88 4.84 -5.90
N ALA A 365 -15.65 4.45 -4.88
CA ALA A 365 -16.19 5.38 -3.90
C ALA A 365 -15.06 6.13 -3.17
N LEU A 366 -14.05 5.41 -2.67
CA LEU A 366 -12.90 6.03 -2.00
C LEU A 366 -12.10 6.93 -2.93
N ALA A 367 -11.98 6.62 -4.23
CA ALA A 367 -11.26 7.46 -5.17
C ALA A 367 -11.93 8.84 -5.32
N TYR A 368 -13.26 8.88 -5.45
CA TYR A 368 -13.99 10.15 -5.51
C TYR A 368 -13.98 10.90 -4.17
N THR A 369 -14.12 10.19 -3.03
CA THR A 369 -13.94 10.81 -1.72
C THR A 369 -12.54 11.43 -1.58
N GLN A 370 -11.51 10.73 -2.06
CA GLN A 370 -10.13 11.20 -2.00
C GLN A 370 -9.88 12.45 -2.85
N VAL A 371 -10.49 12.52 -4.04
CA VAL A 371 -10.47 13.74 -4.86
C VAL A 371 -11.17 14.88 -4.14
N GLY A 372 -12.34 14.64 -3.55
CA GLY A 372 -13.06 15.64 -2.76
C GLY A 372 -12.23 16.16 -1.58
N LEU A 373 -11.59 15.28 -0.83
CA LEU A 373 -10.66 15.65 0.25
C LEU A 373 -9.48 16.45 -0.27
N GLY A 374 -8.86 16.05 -1.39
CA GLY A 374 -7.70 16.75 -1.95
C GLY A 374 -8.03 18.17 -2.41
N ILE A 375 -9.14 18.33 -3.13
CA ILE A 375 -9.65 19.65 -3.55
C ILE A 375 -10.02 20.48 -2.32
N SER A 376 -10.66 19.90 -1.30
CA SER A 376 -11.02 20.62 -0.07
C SER A 376 -9.80 21.11 0.70
N THR A 377 -8.79 20.25 0.89
CA THR A 377 -7.51 20.62 1.50
C THR A 377 -6.84 21.77 0.74
N LEU A 378 -6.88 21.72 -0.59
CA LEU A 378 -6.33 22.77 -1.44
C LEU A 378 -7.07 24.11 -1.30
N LEU A 379 -8.39 24.12 -1.46
CA LEU A 379 -9.19 25.35 -1.47
C LEU A 379 -9.24 26.04 -0.10
N MET A 380 -9.08 25.28 0.98
CA MET A 380 -9.11 25.79 2.35
C MET A 380 -7.72 26.06 2.94
N TYR A 381 -6.67 26.15 2.12
CA TYR A 381 -5.30 26.48 2.56
C TYR A 381 -4.71 25.47 3.56
N VAL A 382 -4.84 24.18 3.23
CA VAL A 382 -4.23 23.05 3.94
C VAL A 382 -4.54 23.00 5.45
N PRO A 383 -5.83 23.01 5.89
CA PRO A 383 -6.13 22.84 7.31
C PRO A 383 -5.67 21.46 7.79
N THR A 384 -4.93 21.40 8.91
CA THR A 384 -4.31 20.16 9.42
C THR A 384 -5.28 18.98 9.47
N PRO A 385 -6.54 19.10 9.97
CA PRO A 385 -7.47 17.97 10.00
C PRO A 385 -7.84 17.45 8.61
N LEU A 386 -7.99 18.32 7.61
CA LEU A 386 -8.31 17.94 6.24
C LEU A 386 -7.12 17.33 5.52
N ALA A 387 -5.93 17.93 5.67
CA ALA A 387 -4.70 17.38 5.14
C ALA A 387 -4.40 15.99 5.70
N ALA A 388 -4.58 15.79 7.02
CA ALA A 388 -4.43 14.50 7.67
C ALA A 388 -5.47 13.48 7.23
N THR A 389 -6.73 13.91 7.06
CA THR A 389 -7.81 13.04 6.54
C THR A 389 -7.54 12.65 5.09
N HIS A 390 -7.06 13.58 4.25
CA HIS A 390 -6.66 13.31 2.88
C HIS A 390 -5.51 12.29 2.84
N GLN A 391 -4.47 12.48 3.67
CA GLN A 391 -3.36 11.51 3.75
C GLN A 391 -3.85 10.12 4.19
N SER A 392 -4.67 10.05 5.23
CA SER A 392 -5.26 8.81 5.74
C SER A 392 -6.16 8.12 4.69
N GLY A 393 -6.94 8.92 3.96
CA GLY A 393 -7.78 8.46 2.85
C GLY A 393 -6.98 7.88 1.69
N SER A 394 -5.78 8.43 1.41
CA SER A 394 -4.89 7.87 0.39
C SER A 394 -4.42 6.46 0.74
N LEU A 395 -4.14 6.20 2.02
CA LEU A 395 -3.75 4.90 2.50
C LEU A 395 -4.92 3.91 2.43
N ALA A 396 -6.13 4.34 2.82
CA ALA A 396 -7.34 3.53 2.69
C ALA A 396 -7.64 3.16 1.23
N LEU A 397 -7.48 4.12 0.30
CA LEU A 397 -7.62 3.89 -1.13
C LEU A 397 -6.62 2.83 -1.62
N LEU A 398 -5.36 2.93 -1.19
CA LEU A 398 -4.31 1.96 -1.50
C LEU A 398 -4.63 0.56 -0.91
N SER A 399 -5.18 0.48 0.31
CA SER A 399 -5.62 -0.78 0.91
C SER A 399 -6.67 -1.48 0.06
N VAL A 400 -7.65 -0.74 -0.43
CA VAL A 400 -8.74 -1.29 -1.25
C VAL A 400 -8.25 -1.65 -2.65
N ALA A 401 -7.29 -0.91 -3.21
CA ALA A 401 -6.63 -1.27 -4.47
C ALA A 401 -5.90 -2.61 -4.33
N LEU A 402 -5.16 -2.80 -3.24
CA LEU A 402 -4.49 -4.07 -2.92
C LEU A 402 -5.50 -5.20 -2.67
N TRP A 403 -6.62 -4.92 -2.00
CA TRP A 403 -7.69 -5.90 -1.82
C TRP A 403 -8.27 -6.35 -3.16
N LEU A 404 -8.63 -5.42 -4.06
CA LEU A 404 -9.13 -5.76 -5.39
C LEU A 404 -8.10 -6.59 -6.19
N MET A 405 -6.83 -6.19 -6.18
CA MET A 405 -5.77 -6.98 -6.79
C MET A 405 -5.67 -8.39 -6.19
N ASN A 406 -5.81 -8.50 -4.87
CA ASN A 406 -5.75 -9.77 -4.15
C ASN A 406 -6.90 -10.71 -4.55
N GLU A 407 -8.11 -10.18 -4.73
CA GLU A 407 -9.27 -10.92 -5.25
C GLU A 407 -9.07 -11.42 -6.67
N LEU A 408 -8.32 -10.65 -7.48
CA LEU A 408 -8.05 -10.94 -8.88
C LEU A 408 -6.80 -11.82 -9.08
N ARG A 409 -6.15 -12.33 -8.03
CA ARG A 409 -4.93 -13.15 -8.17
C ARG A 409 -5.16 -14.41 -9.01
N ARG A 410 -4.09 -14.88 -9.65
CA ARG A 410 -4.07 -16.19 -10.30
C ARG A 410 -3.95 -17.28 -9.25
N VAL A 411 -4.69 -18.38 -9.45
CA VAL A 411 -4.44 -19.64 -8.73
C VAL A 411 -3.27 -20.31 -9.45
N PRO A 412 -2.13 -20.57 -8.78
CA PRO A 412 -1.07 -21.39 -9.36
C PRO A 412 -1.65 -22.74 -9.78
N LYS A 413 -1.30 -23.20 -10.99
CA LYS A 413 -1.73 -24.52 -11.48
C LYS A 413 -1.07 -25.64 -10.69
#